data_AF-A0ABD2QID6-F1
#
_entry.id   AF-A0ABD2QID6-F1
#
_cell.length_a   1.000
_cell.length_b   1.000
_cell.length_c   1.000
_cell.angle_alpha   90.00
_cell.angle_beta   90.00
_cell.angle_gamma   90.00
#
_symmetry.space_group_name_H-M   'P 1'
#
loop_
_entity.id
_entity.type
_entity.pdbx_description
1 polymer ?
#
loop_
_entity_poly.entity_id
_entity_poly.type
_entity_poly.pdbx_seq_one_letter_code
_entity_poly.pdbx_strand_id
1 'polypeptide(L)'
;MPSLRQIMRYLRSEGTSFGVRLELGRLKIVASDLIPLLLICNDTSIVFELVLRLMLNLTQPAIVCFHQEIPKEKDMCAIFMKLDEILKDYKRAFANKAVFEKLANKITVFLERESTSRSEDEKMMIERIIILVRNILHISDVTEDQKIDDDISIHDQIIKAMHSTGWEELLLYFSNGQDETSPYAFHTLEVISLLLKEQTPESLASAGKQGNATMDSSSKILERHLLREKDRQRSVMFDLSARNNRFGATYELKNYTTNSKKSIIYHHDITKSLIENKSILARAAKVHENHPSDFDQHAVGIVNLSIGKKIVPQKKNKKPLLEQDKHRKSTISVRLHLQKFCSDYLKFCYNSMMSYVRGALQRHMAQANDETYFLWTCKFFMGFARLHDFKSDLISETLNMATYQFIYDQAMGYRDAMQADRKGGPSNQQTMQNSRRLALAVSTLREFLTCVQLMSKYQKPKDMLASEADESTKRLILQKDYAETLMANIFYMEEYQTFFPTLFKDYNEATQTRVM
;
A
#
# COMPACT_ATOMS: atom_id res chain seq x y z
N MET A 1 -35.53 -17.25 14.19
CA MET A 1 -34.86 -16.60 15.34
C MET A 1 -34.10 -17.58 16.25
N PRO A 2 -34.67 -18.68 16.77
CA PRO A 2 -33.95 -19.61 17.66
C PRO A 2 -32.67 -20.19 17.03
N SER A 3 -32.73 -20.58 15.76
CA SER A 3 -31.60 -21.12 15.01
C SER A 3 -30.44 -20.13 14.88
N LEU A 4 -30.70 -18.83 14.64
CA LEU A 4 -29.67 -17.80 14.57
C LEU A 4 -28.95 -17.64 15.91
N ARG A 5 -29.68 -17.63 17.03
CA ARG A 5 -29.09 -17.55 18.37
C ARG A 5 -28.26 -18.79 18.68
N GLN A 6 -28.69 -19.96 18.22
CA GLN A 6 -27.94 -21.20 18.40
C GLN A 6 -26.64 -21.20 17.60
N ILE A 7 -26.64 -20.75 16.35
CA ILE A 7 -25.42 -20.59 15.54
C ILE A 7 -24.43 -19.64 16.23
N MET A 8 -24.92 -18.50 16.74
CA MET A 8 -24.06 -17.58 17.50
C MET A 8 -23.47 -18.21 18.76
N ARG A 9 -24.20 -19.09 19.45
CA ARG A 9 -23.66 -19.83 20.61
C ARG A 9 -22.56 -20.79 20.17
N TYR A 10 -22.74 -21.51 19.07
CA TYR A 10 -21.72 -22.42 18.55
C TYR A 10 -20.45 -21.71 18.10
N LEU A 11 -20.57 -20.54 17.47
CA LEU A 11 -19.41 -19.72 17.09
C LEU A 11 -18.66 -19.17 18.31
N ARG A 12 -19.34 -18.89 19.43
CA ARG A 12 -18.66 -18.45 20.67
C ARG A 12 -17.89 -19.57 21.36
N SER A 13 -18.34 -20.81 21.20
CA SER A 13 -17.71 -22.00 21.77
C SER A 13 -16.82 -22.73 20.76
N GLU A 14 -16.42 -22.08 19.66
CA GLU A 14 -15.61 -22.73 18.64
C GLU A 14 -14.21 -23.03 19.17
N GLY A 15 -13.75 -24.27 18.99
CA GLY A 15 -12.40 -24.68 19.34
C GLY A 15 -11.38 -24.26 18.28
N THR A 16 -10.11 -24.64 18.49
CA THR A 16 -8.99 -24.33 17.59
C THR A 16 -9.13 -24.90 16.18
N SER A 17 -10.06 -25.84 15.95
CA SER A 17 -10.35 -26.40 14.63
C SER A 17 -11.26 -25.53 13.76
N PHE A 18 -11.89 -24.49 14.33
CA PHE A 18 -12.83 -23.59 13.64
C PHE A 18 -13.95 -24.32 12.84
N GLY A 19 -14.33 -25.52 13.28
CA GLY A 19 -15.20 -26.42 12.53
C GLY A 19 -16.58 -25.82 12.21
N VAL A 20 -17.13 -25.01 13.12
CA VAL A 20 -18.43 -24.34 12.93
C VAL A 20 -18.35 -23.34 11.78
N ARG A 21 -17.37 -22.42 11.81
CA ARG A 21 -17.16 -21.41 10.78
C ARG A 21 -16.85 -22.01 9.41
N LEU A 22 -16.01 -23.05 9.38
CA LEU A 22 -15.68 -23.79 8.16
C LEU A 22 -16.93 -24.43 7.54
N GLU A 23 -17.77 -25.06 8.36
CA GLU A 23 -18.99 -25.71 7.86
C GLU A 23 -20.03 -24.70 7.37
N LEU A 24 -20.21 -23.58 8.09
CA LEU A 24 -21.08 -22.49 7.63
C LEU A 24 -20.59 -21.88 6.32
N GLY A 25 -19.28 -21.76 6.13
CA GLY A 25 -18.66 -21.33 4.88
C GLY A 25 -18.87 -22.33 3.74
N ARG A 26 -18.71 -23.63 4.01
CA ARG A 26 -18.98 -24.71 3.05
C ARG A 26 -20.43 -24.70 2.57
N LEU A 27 -21.37 -24.44 3.49
CA LEU A 27 -22.80 -24.30 3.21
C LEU A 27 -23.15 -22.94 2.56
N LYS A 28 -22.19 -22.01 2.44
CA LYS A 28 -22.36 -20.67 1.88
C LYS A 28 -23.48 -19.86 2.53
N ILE A 29 -23.69 -20.04 3.84
CA ILE A 29 -24.80 -19.49 4.62
C ILE A 29 -24.95 -17.96 4.47
N VAL A 30 -23.84 -17.23 4.33
CA VAL A 30 -23.87 -15.77 4.08
C VAL A 30 -24.61 -15.45 2.78
N ALA A 31 -24.30 -16.15 1.70
CA ALA A 31 -24.89 -15.92 0.38
C ALA A 31 -26.29 -16.53 0.24
N SER A 32 -26.49 -17.75 0.75
CA SER A 32 -27.73 -18.51 0.59
C SER A 32 -28.86 -18.05 1.51
N ASP A 33 -28.54 -17.66 2.74
CA ASP A 33 -29.55 -17.43 3.79
C ASP A 33 -29.46 -16.01 4.38
N LEU A 34 -28.28 -15.58 4.83
CA LEU A 34 -28.16 -14.35 5.61
C LEU A 34 -28.40 -13.10 4.76
N ILE A 35 -27.85 -13.02 3.54
CA ILE A 35 -28.09 -11.88 2.63
C ILE A 35 -29.58 -11.80 2.25
N PRO A 36 -30.24 -12.87 1.76
CA PRO A 36 -31.67 -12.83 1.50
C PRO A 36 -32.50 -12.44 2.72
N LEU A 37 -32.17 -12.99 3.90
CA LEU A 37 -32.87 -12.67 5.14
C LEU A 37 -32.68 -11.21 5.56
N LEU A 38 -31.48 -10.65 5.40
CA LEU A 38 -31.18 -9.23 5.64
C LEU A 38 -32.07 -8.32 4.77
N LEU A 39 -32.23 -8.66 3.50
CA LEU A 39 -33.00 -7.86 2.54
C LEU A 39 -34.51 -7.92 2.80
N ILE A 40 -35.03 -9.08 3.19
CA ILE A 40 -36.48 -9.31 3.40
C ILE A 40 -36.94 -8.86 4.79
N CYS A 41 -36.07 -8.93 5.81
CA CYS A 41 -36.49 -8.63 7.18
C CYS A 41 -36.78 -7.13 7.40
N ASN A 42 -37.74 -6.87 8.30
CA ASN A 42 -38.05 -5.52 8.75
C ASN A 42 -36.86 -4.95 9.54
N ASP A 43 -36.56 -3.68 9.31
CA ASP A 43 -35.40 -2.99 9.89
C ASP A 43 -35.44 -2.89 11.42
N THR A 44 -36.62 -2.99 12.02
CA THR A 44 -36.83 -2.95 13.48
C THR A 44 -36.86 -4.35 14.11
N SER A 45 -36.72 -5.41 13.32
CA SER A 45 -36.80 -6.78 13.82
C SER A 45 -35.53 -7.19 14.55
N ILE A 46 -35.69 -7.93 15.65
CA ILE A 46 -34.60 -8.67 16.33
C ILE A 46 -33.87 -9.59 15.33
N VAL A 47 -34.55 -10.04 14.27
CA VAL A 47 -33.94 -10.82 13.19
C VAL A 47 -32.84 -10.03 12.50
N PHE A 48 -33.06 -8.76 12.17
CA PHE A 48 -32.07 -7.90 11.51
C PHE A 48 -30.80 -7.79 12.36
N GLU A 49 -30.95 -7.52 13.66
CA GLU A 49 -29.82 -7.42 14.58
C GLU A 49 -29.04 -8.74 14.67
N LEU A 50 -29.73 -9.88 14.78
CA LEU A 50 -29.08 -11.19 14.85
C LEU A 50 -28.35 -11.55 13.56
N VAL A 51 -28.94 -11.23 12.40
CA VAL A 51 -28.32 -11.44 11.09
C VAL A 51 -27.06 -10.57 10.96
N LEU A 52 -27.15 -9.28 11.29
CA LEU A 52 -26.02 -8.37 11.24
C LEU A 52 -24.87 -8.84 12.15
N ARG A 53 -25.18 -9.25 13.38
CA ARG A 53 -24.18 -9.78 14.33
C ARG A 53 -23.53 -11.07 13.84
N LEU A 54 -24.29 -11.94 13.20
CA LEU A 54 -23.77 -13.18 12.63
C LEU A 54 -22.87 -12.90 11.43
N MET A 55 -23.30 -12.03 10.50
CA MET A 55 -22.48 -11.58 9.38
C MET A 55 -21.17 -10.92 9.86
N LEU A 56 -21.24 -10.06 10.88
CA LEU A 56 -20.08 -9.39 11.47
C LEU A 56 -19.08 -10.42 12.02
N ASN A 57 -19.56 -11.44 12.73
CA ASN A 57 -18.70 -12.50 13.25
C ASN A 57 -18.09 -13.32 12.11
N LEU A 58 -18.88 -13.73 11.11
CA LEU A 58 -18.44 -14.57 10.00
C LEU A 58 -17.46 -13.88 9.05
N THR A 59 -17.50 -12.54 8.97
CA THR A 59 -16.64 -11.72 8.09
C THR A 59 -15.37 -11.22 8.77
N GLN A 60 -15.14 -11.56 10.04
CA GLN A 60 -13.92 -11.19 10.77
C GLN A 60 -12.66 -11.69 10.01
N PRO A 61 -11.61 -10.86 9.86
CA PRO A 61 -10.40 -11.29 9.17
C PRO A 61 -9.79 -12.54 9.83
N ALA A 62 -9.36 -13.51 9.02
CA ALA A 62 -8.85 -14.78 9.50
C ALA A 62 -7.71 -14.61 10.52
N ILE A 63 -6.83 -13.63 10.32
CA ILE A 63 -5.73 -13.32 11.24
C ILE A 63 -6.20 -12.98 12.67
N VAL A 64 -7.40 -12.41 12.83
CA VAL A 64 -7.94 -12.10 14.15
C VAL A 64 -8.48 -13.36 14.83
N CYS A 65 -9.00 -14.33 14.07
CA CYS A 65 -9.36 -15.65 14.60
C CYS A 65 -8.14 -16.39 15.18
N PHE A 66 -6.94 -16.10 14.66
CA PHE A 66 -5.67 -16.64 15.16
C PHE A 66 -4.88 -15.65 16.03
N HIS A 67 -5.56 -14.75 16.74
CA HIS A 67 -4.95 -13.84 17.72
C HIS A 67 -3.81 -12.97 17.15
N GLN A 68 -3.97 -12.50 15.91
CA GLN A 68 -3.01 -11.69 15.17
C GLN A 68 -1.72 -12.41 14.74
N GLU A 69 -1.69 -13.75 14.77
CA GLU A 69 -0.53 -14.55 14.36
C GLU A 69 -0.87 -15.53 13.22
N ILE A 70 0.02 -15.66 12.23
CA ILE A 70 -0.13 -16.67 11.17
C ILE A 70 0.40 -18.01 11.72
N PRO A 71 -0.41 -19.09 11.72
CA PRO A 71 -0.01 -20.38 12.26
C PRO A 71 1.23 -20.96 11.58
N LYS A 72 2.13 -21.53 12.39
CA LYS A 72 3.35 -22.21 11.90
C LYS A 72 3.12 -23.69 11.59
N GLU A 73 2.17 -24.31 12.27
CA GLU A 73 1.81 -25.71 12.07
C GLU A 73 1.09 -25.90 10.73
N LYS A 74 1.45 -26.97 10.01
CA LYS A 74 0.95 -27.22 8.66
C LYS A 74 -0.58 -27.31 8.60
N ASP A 75 -1.19 -28.01 9.56
CA ASP A 75 -2.64 -28.24 9.57
C ASP A 75 -3.41 -26.95 9.91
N MET A 76 -2.92 -26.18 10.89
CA MET A 76 -3.49 -24.90 11.27
C MET A 76 -3.31 -23.85 10.16
N CYS A 77 -2.19 -23.88 9.44
CA CYS A 77 -1.98 -23.05 8.26
C CYS A 77 -2.95 -23.42 7.13
N ALA A 78 -3.24 -24.71 6.93
CA ALA A 78 -4.25 -25.15 5.97
C ALA A 78 -5.66 -24.66 6.37
N ILE A 79 -6.00 -24.67 7.67
CA ILE A 79 -7.27 -24.10 8.16
C ILE A 79 -7.31 -22.58 7.93
N PHE A 80 -6.23 -21.86 8.23
CA PHE A 80 -6.12 -20.42 7.98
C PHE A 80 -6.41 -20.08 6.50
N MET A 81 -5.79 -20.81 5.57
CA MET A 81 -6.01 -20.61 4.13
C MET A 81 -7.45 -20.91 3.72
N LYS A 82 -8.07 -21.96 4.26
CA LYS A 82 -9.49 -22.28 4.00
C LYS A 82 -10.43 -21.19 4.51
N LEU A 83 -10.15 -20.62 5.69
CA LEU A 83 -10.93 -19.50 6.22
C LEU A 83 -10.79 -18.26 5.34
N ASP A 84 -9.58 -17.94 4.87
CA ASP A 84 -9.34 -16.83 3.93
C ASP A 84 -10.10 -17.03 2.61
N GLU A 85 -10.16 -18.26 2.09
CA GLU A 85 -10.93 -18.60 0.89
C GLU A 85 -12.45 -18.39 1.09
N ILE A 86 -13.00 -18.83 2.22
CA ILE A 86 -14.40 -18.60 2.59
C ILE A 86 -14.71 -17.09 2.67
N LEU A 87 -13.80 -16.30 3.25
CA LEU A 87 -13.97 -14.84 3.32
C LEU A 87 -14.03 -14.21 1.92
N LYS A 88 -13.21 -14.67 0.97
CA LYS A 88 -13.28 -14.22 -0.44
C LYS A 88 -14.63 -14.53 -1.07
N ASP A 89 -15.21 -15.70 -0.78
CA ASP A 89 -16.57 -16.05 -1.21
C ASP A 89 -17.62 -15.13 -0.60
N TYR A 90 -17.48 -14.77 0.68
CA TYR A 90 -18.38 -13.80 1.31
C TYR A 90 -18.27 -12.43 0.65
N LYS A 91 -17.05 -11.94 0.38
CA LYS A 91 -16.88 -10.66 -0.31
C LYS A 91 -17.54 -10.65 -1.70
N ARG A 92 -17.44 -11.74 -2.46
CA ARG A 92 -18.20 -11.91 -3.72
C ARG A 92 -19.69 -11.79 -3.52
N ALA A 93 -20.24 -12.44 -2.49
CA ALA A 93 -21.67 -12.37 -2.18
C ALA A 93 -22.12 -10.94 -1.78
N PHE A 94 -21.24 -10.17 -1.15
CA PHE A 94 -21.49 -8.78 -0.79
C PHE A 94 -21.35 -7.80 -1.96
N ALA A 95 -20.87 -8.20 -3.15
CA ALA A 95 -20.91 -7.39 -4.36
C ALA A 95 -22.35 -7.25 -4.91
N ASN A 96 -23.26 -6.77 -4.06
CA ASN A 96 -24.69 -6.68 -4.28
C ASN A 96 -25.20 -5.31 -3.82
N LYS A 97 -25.70 -4.51 -4.78
CA LYS A 97 -26.21 -3.16 -4.52
C LYS A 97 -27.29 -3.12 -3.44
N ALA A 98 -28.23 -4.08 -3.45
CA ALA A 98 -29.36 -4.09 -2.53
C ALA A 98 -28.92 -4.21 -1.06
N VAL A 99 -27.81 -4.90 -0.80
CA VAL A 99 -27.25 -5.03 0.56
C VAL A 99 -26.76 -3.67 1.05
N PHE A 100 -25.96 -2.96 0.23
CA PHE A 100 -25.46 -1.64 0.57
C PHE A 100 -26.57 -0.60 0.71
N GLU A 101 -27.62 -0.69 -0.12
CA GLU A 101 -28.81 0.16 -0.02
C GLU A 101 -29.57 -0.07 1.29
N LYS A 102 -29.83 -1.34 1.65
CA LYS A 102 -30.50 -1.71 2.90
C LYS A 102 -29.74 -1.20 4.13
N LEU A 103 -28.42 -1.36 4.13
CA LEU A 103 -27.55 -0.91 5.22
C LEU A 103 -27.45 0.63 5.29
N ALA A 104 -27.33 1.32 4.15
CA ALA A 104 -27.31 2.78 4.09
C ALA A 104 -28.62 3.37 4.62
N ASN A 105 -29.77 2.89 4.12
CA ASN A 105 -31.09 3.33 4.59
C ASN A 105 -31.25 3.15 6.10
N LYS A 106 -30.74 2.04 6.65
CA LYS A 106 -30.79 1.79 8.09
C LYS A 106 -29.99 2.82 8.88
N ILE A 107 -28.79 3.18 8.42
CA ILE A 107 -27.98 4.23 9.04
C ILE A 107 -28.71 5.58 8.92
N THR A 108 -29.19 5.94 7.74
CA THR A 108 -29.86 7.22 7.49
C THR A 108 -31.04 7.45 8.44
N VAL A 109 -31.88 6.45 8.67
CA VAL A 109 -33.00 6.53 9.65
C VAL A 109 -32.51 6.87 11.06
N PHE A 110 -31.34 6.39 11.46
CA PHE A 110 -30.76 6.76 12.75
C PHE A 110 -30.16 8.16 12.76
N LEU A 111 -29.60 8.60 11.64
CA LEU A 111 -28.99 9.93 11.48
C LEU A 111 -30.01 11.07 11.30
N GLU A 112 -31.29 10.77 11.04
CA GLU A 112 -32.38 11.76 11.08
C GLU A 112 -32.53 12.40 12.47
N ARG A 113 -31.97 11.78 13.51
CA ARG A 113 -31.96 12.29 14.88
C ARG A 113 -30.58 12.76 15.31
N GLU A 114 -30.57 13.76 16.18
CA GLU A 114 -29.34 14.29 16.78
C GLU A 114 -28.57 13.21 17.54
N SER A 115 -27.23 13.31 17.50
CA SER A 115 -26.26 12.37 18.11
C SER A 115 -26.55 12.03 19.58
N THR A 116 -26.94 13.04 20.36
CA THR A 116 -27.20 12.98 21.80
C THR A 116 -28.52 12.28 22.12
N SER A 117 -29.48 12.33 21.20
CA SER A 117 -30.82 11.76 21.38
C SER A 117 -30.92 10.28 21.00
N ARG A 118 -29.91 9.73 20.31
CA ARG A 118 -29.85 8.32 19.94
C ARG A 118 -29.56 7.43 21.13
N SER A 119 -30.23 6.28 21.18
CA SER A 119 -29.95 5.27 22.19
C SER A 119 -28.60 4.60 21.95
N GLU A 120 -28.01 4.02 23.00
CA GLU A 120 -26.76 3.25 22.87
C GLU A 120 -26.90 2.05 21.93
N ASP A 121 -28.09 1.43 21.87
CA ASP A 121 -28.37 0.35 20.92
C ASP A 121 -28.34 0.81 19.46
N GLU A 122 -28.81 2.03 19.19
CA GLU A 122 -28.77 2.63 17.85
C GLU A 122 -27.35 3.01 17.47
N LYS A 123 -26.59 3.60 18.40
CA LYS A 123 -25.17 3.92 18.20
C LYS A 123 -24.34 2.66 17.95
N MET A 124 -24.59 1.58 18.71
CA MET A 124 -23.97 0.27 18.49
C MET A 124 -24.38 -0.34 17.14
N MET A 125 -25.62 -0.12 16.69
CA MET A 125 -26.06 -0.63 15.39
C MET A 125 -25.35 0.09 14.23
N ILE A 126 -25.21 1.41 14.30
CA ILE A 126 -24.39 2.19 13.35
C ILE A 126 -22.96 1.63 13.32
N GLU A 127 -22.34 1.50 14.49
CA GLU A 127 -20.97 0.98 14.60
C GLU A 127 -20.81 -0.40 13.94
N ARG A 128 -21.71 -1.34 14.26
CA ARG A 128 -21.68 -2.70 13.69
C ARG A 128 -21.84 -2.71 12.17
N ILE A 129 -22.64 -1.81 11.61
CA ILE A 129 -22.80 -1.70 10.16
C ILE A 129 -21.50 -1.18 9.53
N ILE A 130 -20.87 -0.15 10.10
CA ILE A 130 -19.59 0.38 9.58
C ILE A 130 -18.50 -0.69 9.67
N ILE A 131 -18.40 -1.43 10.78
CA ILE A 131 -17.40 -2.51 10.93
C ILE A 131 -17.68 -3.66 9.96
N LEU A 132 -18.94 -3.98 9.66
CA LEU A 132 -19.26 -4.99 8.64
C LEU A 132 -18.75 -4.54 7.26
N VAL A 133 -19.00 -3.30 6.87
CA VAL A 133 -18.48 -2.73 5.62
C VAL A 133 -16.95 -2.74 5.60
N ARG A 134 -16.31 -2.34 6.71
CA ARG A 134 -14.85 -2.42 6.91
C ARG A 134 -14.36 -3.84 6.66
N ASN A 135 -14.94 -4.84 7.31
CA ASN A 135 -14.54 -6.24 7.18
C ASN A 135 -14.62 -6.72 5.72
N ILE A 136 -15.71 -6.40 5.03
CA ILE A 136 -15.89 -6.74 3.61
C ILE A 136 -14.84 -6.08 2.73
N LEU A 137 -14.55 -4.79 2.94
CA LEU A 137 -13.52 -4.09 2.17
C LEU A 137 -12.11 -4.59 2.51
N HIS A 138 -11.86 -5.05 3.75
CA HIS A 138 -10.56 -5.55 4.20
C HIS A 138 -10.13 -6.83 3.48
N ILE A 139 -11.07 -7.73 3.19
CA ILE A 139 -10.79 -9.02 2.52
C ILE A 139 -10.04 -8.76 1.19
N SER A 140 -8.95 -9.52 0.99
CA SER A 140 -8.05 -9.37 -0.16
C SER A 140 -8.47 -10.28 -1.30
N ASP A 141 -8.62 -9.73 -2.51
CA ASP A 141 -9.13 -10.47 -3.68
C ASP A 141 -8.03 -11.14 -4.51
N VAL A 142 -6.77 -10.97 -4.11
CA VAL A 142 -5.64 -11.40 -4.95
C VAL A 142 -5.43 -12.91 -4.83
N THR A 143 -5.97 -13.65 -5.79
CA THR A 143 -5.40 -14.93 -6.22
C THR A 143 -4.33 -14.65 -7.26
N GLU A 144 -3.13 -15.22 -7.10
CA GLU A 144 -1.96 -15.01 -7.98
C GLU A 144 -2.24 -15.31 -9.48
N ASP A 145 -3.35 -15.99 -9.76
CA ASP A 145 -3.74 -16.49 -11.08
C ASP A 145 -4.77 -15.65 -11.85
N GLN A 146 -5.31 -14.56 -11.30
CA GLN A 146 -6.27 -13.70 -12.02
C GLN A 146 -5.55 -12.63 -12.85
N LYS A 147 -4.79 -13.10 -13.85
CA LYS A 147 -4.28 -12.29 -14.97
C LYS A 147 -5.17 -12.38 -16.22
N ILE A 148 -6.44 -12.75 -16.05
CA ILE A 148 -7.35 -13.02 -17.16
C ILE A 148 -8.48 -11.97 -17.17
N ASP A 149 -8.48 -11.22 -18.28
CA ASP A 149 -9.56 -10.45 -18.93
C ASP A 149 -10.32 -9.34 -18.19
N ASP A 150 -10.90 -8.48 -19.03
CA ASP A 150 -11.59 -7.20 -18.86
C ASP A 150 -12.69 -7.09 -17.77
N ASP A 151 -12.83 -8.06 -16.86
CA ASP A 151 -13.86 -8.05 -15.83
C ASP A 151 -13.54 -7.10 -14.66
N ILE A 152 -14.55 -6.31 -14.26
CA ILE A 152 -14.51 -5.39 -13.12
C ILE A 152 -14.18 -6.19 -11.85
N SER A 153 -13.13 -5.77 -11.11
CA SER A 153 -12.74 -6.37 -9.81
C SER A 153 -13.94 -6.48 -8.87
N ILE A 154 -14.01 -7.52 -8.04
CA ILE A 154 -15.03 -7.64 -6.98
C ILE A 154 -14.98 -6.39 -6.08
N HIS A 155 -13.78 -5.91 -5.77
CA HIS A 155 -13.59 -4.66 -5.05
C HIS A 155 -14.19 -3.44 -5.78
N ASP A 156 -13.94 -3.31 -7.09
CA ASP A 156 -14.55 -2.24 -7.92
C ASP A 156 -16.08 -2.36 -8.00
N GLN A 157 -16.63 -3.59 -8.02
CA GLN A 157 -18.08 -3.82 -8.00
C GLN A 157 -18.69 -3.33 -6.69
N ILE A 158 -18.02 -3.60 -5.56
CA ILE A 158 -18.41 -3.09 -4.24
C ILE A 158 -18.33 -1.56 -4.21
N ILE A 159 -17.24 -0.96 -4.71
CA ILE A 159 -17.10 0.51 -4.78
C ILE A 159 -18.25 1.12 -5.60
N LYS A 160 -18.59 0.53 -6.76
CA LYS A 160 -19.75 0.96 -7.57
C LYS A 160 -21.07 0.83 -6.83
N ALA A 161 -21.28 -0.29 -6.12
CA ALA A 161 -22.48 -0.49 -5.31
C ALA A 161 -22.60 0.60 -4.23
N MET A 162 -21.53 0.81 -3.45
CA MET A 162 -21.46 1.83 -2.41
C MET A 162 -21.72 3.25 -2.95
N HIS A 163 -21.10 3.60 -4.07
CA HIS A 163 -21.32 4.89 -4.73
C HIS A 163 -22.80 5.06 -5.13
N SER A 164 -23.40 4.04 -5.75
CA SER A 164 -24.78 4.10 -6.24
C SER A 164 -25.86 4.14 -5.15
N THR A 165 -25.49 3.92 -3.88
CA THR A 165 -26.41 3.88 -2.73
C THR A 165 -26.06 4.93 -1.66
N GLY A 166 -25.22 5.91 -1.99
CA GLY A 166 -24.97 7.07 -1.12
C GLY A 166 -24.03 6.85 0.06
N TRP A 167 -23.14 5.85 0.01
CA TRP A 167 -22.18 5.62 1.11
C TRP A 167 -21.11 6.70 1.22
N GLU A 168 -20.78 7.36 0.11
CA GLU A 168 -19.80 8.44 0.10
C GLU A 168 -20.27 9.61 0.97
N GLU A 169 -21.54 9.99 0.85
CA GLU A 169 -22.17 11.02 1.67
C GLU A 169 -22.21 10.63 3.15
N LEU A 170 -22.50 9.37 3.47
CA LEU A 170 -22.45 8.87 4.84
C LEU A 170 -21.03 8.96 5.43
N LEU A 171 -20.01 8.55 4.67
CA LEU A 171 -18.61 8.62 5.13
C LEU A 171 -18.15 10.07 5.33
N LEU A 172 -18.54 10.99 4.44
CA LEU A 172 -18.28 12.42 4.62
C LEU A 172 -19.00 12.97 5.86
N TYR A 173 -20.25 12.57 6.09
CA TYR A 173 -21.03 12.99 7.25
C TYR A 173 -20.37 12.55 8.57
N PHE A 174 -19.98 11.28 8.68
CA PHE A 174 -19.24 10.76 9.84
C PHE A 174 -17.88 11.41 10.04
N SER A 175 -17.34 12.08 9.02
CA SER A 175 -16.02 12.71 9.05
C SER A 175 -16.04 14.23 9.31
N ASN A 176 -17.22 14.86 9.33
CA ASN A 176 -17.32 16.32 9.39
C ASN A 176 -17.77 16.86 10.77
N GLY A 177 -18.59 16.12 11.53
CA GLY A 177 -19.15 16.59 12.81
C GLY A 177 -18.42 16.06 14.05
N GLN A 178 -18.15 16.88 15.07
CA GLN A 178 -17.44 16.44 16.29
C GLN A 178 -18.16 15.29 17.01
N ASP A 179 -19.49 15.36 17.14
CA ASP A 179 -20.28 14.36 17.85
C ASP A 179 -20.40 13.03 17.08
N GLU A 180 -20.40 13.08 15.75
CA GLU A 180 -20.44 11.90 14.88
C GLU A 180 -19.06 11.28 14.67
N THR A 181 -18.04 12.12 14.60
CA THR A 181 -16.65 11.70 14.36
C THR A 181 -16.16 10.92 15.58
N SER A 182 -16.39 11.40 16.80
CA SER A 182 -15.79 10.81 17.99
C SER A 182 -16.01 9.29 18.16
N PRO A 183 -17.25 8.76 18.06
CA PRO A 183 -17.49 7.33 18.23
C PRO A 183 -17.08 6.48 17.02
N TYR A 184 -16.95 7.05 15.82
CA TYR A 184 -16.78 6.30 14.57
C TYR A 184 -15.51 6.63 13.78
N ALA A 185 -14.65 7.53 14.27
CA ALA A 185 -13.51 8.07 13.54
C ALA A 185 -12.60 6.98 12.96
N PHE A 186 -12.14 6.05 13.82
CA PHE A 186 -11.23 4.98 13.40
C PHE A 186 -11.88 4.05 12.38
N HIS A 187 -13.11 3.59 12.64
CA HIS A 187 -13.85 2.74 11.71
C HIS A 187 -14.07 3.41 10.34
N THR A 188 -14.43 4.69 10.34
CA THR A 188 -14.61 5.49 9.12
C THR A 188 -13.28 5.67 8.37
N LEU A 189 -12.20 5.98 9.07
CA LEU A 189 -10.86 6.12 8.49
C LEU A 189 -10.37 4.80 7.87
N GLU A 190 -10.62 3.67 8.53
CA GLU A 190 -10.36 2.34 8.01
C GLU A 190 -11.14 2.09 6.72
N VAL A 191 -12.44 2.36 6.72
CA VAL A 191 -13.30 2.19 5.53
C VAL A 191 -12.79 3.04 4.37
N ILE A 192 -12.45 4.32 4.61
CA ILE A 192 -11.89 5.22 3.58
C ILE A 192 -10.56 4.67 3.05
N SER A 193 -9.67 4.21 3.93
CA SER A 193 -8.38 3.63 3.54
C SER A 193 -8.57 2.37 2.70
N LEU A 194 -9.53 1.52 3.08
CA LEU A 194 -9.82 0.27 2.39
C LEU A 194 -10.57 0.49 1.06
N LEU A 195 -11.37 1.55 0.93
CA LEU A 195 -12.00 1.98 -0.32
C LEU A 195 -10.95 2.36 -1.38
N LEU A 196 -9.82 2.89 -0.93
CA LEU A 196 -8.75 3.43 -1.76
C LEU A 196 -7.51 2.50 -1.83
N LYS A 197 -7.55 1.32 -1.18
CA LYS A 197 -6.37 0.45 -0.98
C LYS A 197 -5.70 -0.01 -2.28
N GLU A 198 -6.48 -0.17 -3.36
CA GLU A 198 -5.97 -0.61 -4.66
C GLU A 198 -5.54 0.57 -5.56
N GLN A 199 -5.76 1.81 -5.13
CA GLN A 199 -5.47 3.03 -5.87
C GLN A 199 -4.11 3.63 -5.52
N THR A 200 -3.54 4.38 -6.46
CA THR A 200 -2.45 5.31 -6.18
C THR A 200 -2.93 6.75 -6.34
N PRO A 201 -2.35 7.71 -5.59
CA PRO A 201 -2.66 9.12 -5.74
C PRO A 201 -2.53 9.62 -7.19
N GLU A 202 -1.50 9.15 -7.91
CA GLU A 202 -1.25 9.50 -9.32
C GLU A 202 -2.37 8.99 -10.24
N SER A 203 -2.82 7.75 -10.01
CA SER A 203 -3.87 7.12 -10.81
C SER A 203 -5.20 7.86 -10.70
N LEU A 204 -5.56 8.31 -9.48
CA LEU A 204 -6.79 9.07 -9.23
C LEU A 204 -6.64 10.52 -9.66
N ALA A 205 -5.56 11.22 -9.32
CA ALA A 205 -5.37 12.63 -9.67
C ALA A 205 -5.36 12.88 -11.19
N SER A 206 -4.95 11.88 -11.97
CA SER A 206 -4.93 11.95 -13.45
C SER A 206 -6.21 11.45 -14.14
N ALA A 207 -7.18 10.87 -13.42
CA ALA A 207 -8.34 10.21 -14.01
C ALA A 207 -9.15 11.13 -14.94
N GLY A 208 -9.48 12.35 -14.52
CA GLY A 208 -10.19 13.34 -15.34
C GLY A 208 -9.35 14.08 -16.39
N LYS A 209 -8.01 14.06 -16.27
CA LYS A 209 -7.09 14.79 -17.17
C LYS A 209 -6.83 14.03 -18.48
N GLN A 210 -7.21 12.76 -18.56
CA GLN A 210 -6.91 11.87 -19.68
C GLN A 210 -7.83 12.02 -20.91
N GLY A 211 -8.94 12.77 -20.81
CA GLY A 211 -9.94 12.91 -21.88
C GLY A 211 -9.42 13.40 -23.24
N ASN A 212 -8.29 14.13 -23.29
CA ASN A 212 -7.72 14.67 -24.54
C ASN A 212 -6.44 13.94 -25.01
N ALA A 213 -5.95 12.92 -24.29
CA ALA A 213 -4.62 12.31 -24.54
C ALA A 213 -4.61 10.76 -24.62
N THR A 214 -5.79 10.14 -24.62
CA THR A 214 -5.97 8.68 -24.42
C THR A 214 -5.40 7.80 -25.54
N MET A 215 -5.37 8.26 -26.79
CA MET A 215 -4.75 7.48 -27.88
C MET A 215 -3.21 7.53 -27.82
N ASP A 216 -2.64 8.66 -27.44
CA ASP A 216 -1.19 8.89 -27.60
C ASP A 216 -0.40 8.46 -26.35
N SER A 217 -0.97 8.57 -25.14
CA SER A 217 -0.28 8.21 -23.89
C SER A 217 -0.33 6.72 -23.56
N SER A 218 -1.44 6.02 -23.84
CA SER A 218 -1.51 4.56 -23.71
C SER A 218 -0.60 3.88 -24.74
N SER A 219 -0.53 4.43 -25.97
CA SER A 219 0.42 4.01 -27.00
C SER A 219 1.87 4.22 -26.53
N LYS A 220 2.23 5.39 -25.99
CA LYS A 220 3.59 5.67 -25.48
C LYS A 220 4.00 4.81 -24.28
N ILE A 221 3.06 4.46 -23.38
CA ILE A 221 3.34 3.57 -22.24
C ILE A 221 3.52 2.13 -22.74
N LEU A 222 2.63 1.65 -23.62
CA LEU A 222 2.75 0.34 -24.25
C LEU A 222 4.03 0.24 -25.08
N GLU A 223 4.39 1.28 -25.83
CA GLU A 223 5.63 1.40 -26.58
C GLU A 223 6.84 1.35 -25.64
N ARG A 224 6.81 2.05 -24.49
CA ARG A 224 7.87 1.96 -23.48
C ARG A 224 8.00 0.56 -22.89
N HIS A 225 6.89 -0.14 -22.63
CA HIS A 225 6.90 -1.51 -22.16
C HIS A 225 7.40 -2.49 -23.22
N LEU A 226 6.99 -2.31 -24.48
CA LEU A 226 7.48 -3.07 -25.62
C LEU A 226 8.97 -2.80 -25.88
N LEU A 227 9.44 -1.57 -25.70
CA LEU A 227 10.87 -1.24 -25.76
C LEU A 227 11.64 -1.94 -24.63
N ARG A 228 11.14 -1.88 -23.39
CA ARG A 228 11.75 -2.60 -22.26
C ARG A 228 11.75 -4.11 -22.48
N GLU A 229 10.67 -4.68 -23.01
CA GLU A 229 10.60 -6.11 -23.32
C GLU A 229 11.54 -6.47 -24.47
N LYS A 230 11.62 -5.64 -25.53
CA LYS A 230 12.60 -5.79 -26.62
C LYS A 230 14.03 -5.64 -26.13
N ASP A 231 14.33 -4.71 -25.24
CA ASP A 231 15.66 -4.51 -24.66
C ASP A 231 16.02 -5.67 -23.73
N ARG A 232 15.04 -6.22 -22.99
CA ARG A 232 15.22 -7.44 -22.20
C ARG A 232 15.44 -8.66 -23.10
N GLN A 233 14.67 -8.81 -24.17
CA GLN A 233 14.86 -9.86 -25.18
C GLN A 233 16.22 -9.70 -25.87
N ARG A 234 16.64 -8.48 -26.21
CA ARG A 234 17.98 -8.19 -26.75
C ARG A 234 19.07 -8.52 -25.74
N SER A 235 18.91 -8.17 -24.47
CA SER A 235 19.85 -8.53 -23.40
C SER A 235 19.94 -10.05 -23.24
N VAL A 236 18.82 -10.76 -23.28
CA VAL A 236 18.78 -12.23 -23.19
C VAL A 236 19.39 -12.88 -24.44
N MET A 237 19.11 -12.36 -25.64
CA MET A 237 19.74 -12.81 -26.88
C MET A 237 21.24 -12.48 -26.93
N PHE A 238 21.66 -11.38 -26.29
CA PHE A 238 23.07 -11.01 -26.14
C PHE A 238 23.77 -11.87 -25.07
N ASP A 239 23.03 -12.31 -24.05
CA ASP A 239 23.52 -13.26 -23.04
C ASP A 239 23.63 -14.70 -23.56
N LEU A 240 22.85 -15.05 -24.60
CA LEU A 240 23.02 -16.28 -25.35
C LEU A 240 24.26 -16.15 -26.25
N SER A 241 25.27 -17.00 -26.01
CA SER A 241 26.53 -16.97 -26.77
C SER A 241 26.25 -17.01 -28.28
N ALA A 242 26.88 -16.10 -29.01
CA ALA A 242 26.83 -16.06 -30.48
C ALA A 242 27.51 -17.27 -31.15
N ARG A 243 28.11 -18.17 -30.36
CA ARG A 243 28.82 -19.37 -30.84
C ARG A 243 28.20 -20.63 -30.25
N ASN A 244 28.31 -21.74 -30.99
CA ASN A 244 27.81 -23.04 -30.56
C ASN A 244 28.45 -23.47 -29.21
N ASN A 245 27.66 -24.09 -28.33
CA ASN A 245 27.99 -24.47 -26.95
C ASN A 245 29.20 -25.43 -26.80
N ARG A 246 29.84 -25.84 -27.90
CA ARG A 246 31.04 -26.70 -27.97
C ARG A 246 32.33 -25.95 -28.36
N PHE A 247 32.30 -24.63 -28.54
CA PHE A 247 33.52 -23.85 -28.78
C PHE A 247 34.33 -23.70 -27.47
N GLY A 248 35.04 -24.76 -27.08
CA GLY A 248 35.81 -24.85 -25.84
C GLY A 248 37.20 -24.22 -25.97
N ALA A 249 37.26 -22.89 -26.00
CA ALA A 249 38.54 -22.19 -25.83
C ALA A 249 39.04 -22.34 -24.39
N THR A 250 40.35 -22.49 -24.23
CA THR A 250 41.01 -22.65 -22.94
C THR A 250 41.85 -21.41 -22.68
N TYR A 251 41.55 -20.69 -21.61
CA TYR A 251 42.24 -19.46 -21.24
C TYR A 251 43.05 -19.64 -19.97
N GLU A 252 44.23 -19.03 -19.90
CA GLU A 252 45.05 -18.96 -18.69
C GLU A 252 44.80 -17.62 -17.98
N LEU A 253 44.40 -17.66 -16.70
CA LEU A 253 44.29 -16.44 -15.90
C LEU A 253 45.67 -15.95 -15.49
N LYS A 254 46.09 -14.81 -16.04
CA LYS A 254 47.26 -14.08 -15.55
C LYS A 254 46.94 -13.43 -14.19
N ASN A 255 47.95 -13.32 -13.32
CA ASN A 255 47.88 -12.74 -11.97
C ASN A 255 47.08 -13.55 -10.93
N TYR A 256 46.74 -14.81 -11.24
CA TYR A 256 46.22 -15.76 -10.26
C TYR A 256 47.12 -16.99 -10.23
N THR A 257 47.84 -17.19 -9.12
CA THR A 257 48.61 -18.41 -8.86
C THR A 257 47.95 -19.19 -7.73
N THR A 258 47.81 -20.49 -7.92
CA THR A 258 47.43 -21.37 -6.81
C THR A 258 48.60 -21.46 -5.83
N ASN A 259 48.34 -21.90 -4.58
CA ASN A 259 49.40 -22.19 -3.59
C ASN A 259 50.46 -23.18 -4.10
N SER A 260 50.16 -23.92 -5.18
CA SER A 260 51.05 -24.85 -5.87
C SER A 260 51.80 -24.25 -7.08
N LYS A 261 51.78 -22.92 -7.26
CA LYS A 261 52.39 -22.18 -8.40
C LYS A 261 51.92 -22.63 -9.79
N LYS A 262 50.75 -23.26 -9.89
CA LYS A 262 50.14 -23.65 -11.16
C LYS A 262 49.17 -22.57 -11.63
N SER A 263 49.15 -22.30 -12.93
CA SER A 263 48.22 -21.35 -13.54
C SER A 263 46.78 -21.87 -13.51
N ILE A 264 45.82 -20.97 -13.30
CA ILE A 264 44.40 -21.31 -13.29
C ILE A 264 43.85 -21.26 -14.72
N ILE A 265 43.15 -22.33 -15.11
CA ILE A 265 42.54 -22.48 -16.42
C ILE A 265 41.05 -22.08 -16.37
N TYR A 266 40.60 -21.30 -17.34
CA TYR A 266 39.22 -20.85 -17.51
C TYR A 266 38.66 -21.30 -18.87
N HIS A 267 37.48 -21.92 -18.85
CA HIS A 267 36.87 -22.56 -20.02
C HIS A 267 35.55 -21.93 -20.47
N HIS A 268 35.13 -20.82 -19.87
CA HIS A 268 33.90 -20.14 -20.27
C HIS A 268 34.16 -19.10 -21.36
N ASP A 269 33.11 -18.80 -22.13
CA ASP A 269 33.16 -17.81 -23.19
C ASP A 269 33.48 -16.41 -22.62
N ILE A 270 34.59 -15.82 -23.08
CA ILE A 270 35.02 -14.46 -22.72
C ILE A 270 34.55 -13.40 -23.73
N THR A 271 33.86 -13.81 -24.80
CA THR A 271 33.42 -12.92 -25.89
C THR A 271 32.57 -11.77 -25.37
N LYS A 272 31.70 -12.02 -24.38
CA LYS A 272 30.90 -10.98 -23.72
C LYS A 272 31.78 -9.94 -23.02
N SER A 273 32.69 -10.38 -22.15
CA SER A 273 33.63 -9.50 -21.44
C SER A 273 34.55 -8.75 -22.40
N LEU A 274 34.91 -9.35 -23.54
CA LEU A 274 35.68 -8.70 -24.61
C LEU A 274 34.88 -7.59 -25.30
N ILE A 275 33.62 -7.84 -25.65
CA ILE A 275 32.77 -6.85 -26.35
C ILE A 275 32.46 -5.67 -25.44
N GLU A 276 32.07 -5.93 -24.19
CA GLU A 276 31.80 -4.89 -23.19
C GLU A 276 33.03 -4.01 -22.98
N ASN A 277 34.20 -4.61 -22.76
CA ASN A 277 35.43 -3.85 -22.57
C ASN A 277 35.91 -3.15 -23.84
N LYS A 278 35.76 -3.75 -25.04
CA LYS A 278 36.04 -3.07 -26.32
C LYS A 278 35.14 -1.85 -26.52
N SER A 279 33.87 -1.90 -26.09
CA SER A 279 32.97 -0.74 -26.17
C SER A 279 33.34 0.39 -25.21
N ILE A 280 33.82 0.05 -24.01
CA ILE A 280 34.32 0.99 -23.00
C ILE A 280 35.65 1.61 -23.46
N LEU A 281 36.57 0.78 -23.97
CA LEU A 281 37.87 1.20 -24.50
C LEU A 281 37.72 2.03 -25.79
N ALA A 282 36.79 1.71 -26.68
CA ALA A 282 36.49 2.51 -27.86
C ALA A 282 35.89 3.89 -27.52
N ARG A 283 35.13 3.99 -26.42
CA ARG A 283 34.68 5.27 -25.86
C ARG A 283 35.84 6.08 -25.27
N ALA A 284 36.81 5.43 -24.64
CA ALA A 284 38.01 6.06 -24.10
C ALA A 284 39.02 6.48 -25.19
N ALA A 285 39.15 5.70 -26.27
CA ALA A 285 40.07 5.97 -27.39
C ALA A 285 39.65 7.17 -28.27
N LYS A 286 38.38 7.61 -28.20
CA LYS A 286 37.94 8.88 -28.82
C LYS A 286 38.57 10.14 -28.17
N VAL A 287 39.30 9.99 -27.07
CA VAL A 287 39.96 11.10 -26.35
C VAL A 287 41.44 11.23 -26.71
N HIS A 288 42.09 10.19 -27.26
CA HIS A 288 43.51 10.25 -27.63
C HIS A 288 43.79 9.46 -28.91
N GLU A 289 44.24 10.15 -29.95
CA GLU A 289 44.80 9.56 -31.18
C GLU A 289 46.11 8.84 -30.83
N ASN A 290 46.09 7.50 -30.76
CA ASN A 290 47.31 6.70 -30.81
C ASN A 290 47.06 5.31 -31.42
N HIS A 291 48.10 4.78 -32.06
CA HIS A 291 48.11 3.66 -33.01
C HIS A 291 47.53 2.31 -32.50
N PRO A 292 47.02 1.44 -33.40
CA PRO A 292 46.09 0.35 -33.05
C PRO A 292 46.73 -0.99 -32.65
N SER A 293 48.06 -1.12 -32.55
CA SER A 293 48.71 -2.44 -32.55
C SER A 293 48.98 -3.09 -31.18
N ASP A 294 48.93 -2.35 -30.06
CA ASP A 294 49.18 -2.92 -28.71
C ASP A 294 47.90 -3.15 -27.86
N PHE A 295 46.72 -2.84 -28.40
CA PHE A 295 45.48 -2.82 -27.62
C PHE A 295 44.80 -4.19 -27.42
N ASP A 296 45.16 -5.23 -28.18
CA ASP A 296 44.42 -6.50 -28.13
C ASP A 296 44.83 -7.42 -26.95
N GLN A 297 46.03 -7.26 -26.38
CA GLN A 297 46.50 -8.14 -25.28
C GLN A 297 45.89 -7.83 -23.90
N HIS A 298 45.25 -6.67 -23.74
CA HIS A 298 44.64 -6.23 -22.47
C HIS A 298 43.12 -6.03 -22.53
N ALA A 299 42.46 -6.40 -23.64
CA ALA A 299 41.03 -6.16 -23.85
C ALA A 299 40.10 -7.07 -23.01
N VAL A 300 40.59 -8.20 -22.50
CA VAL A 300 39.83 -9.07 -21.59
C VAL A 300 40.05 -8.55 -20.17
N GLY A 301 39.09 -7.81 -19.63
CA GLY A 301 39.08 -7.42 -18.22
C GLY A 301 38.81 -8.60 -17.27
N ILE A 302 38.30 -8.31 -16.08
CA ILE A 302 37.98 -9.32 -15.06
C ILE A 302 36.90 -10.29 -15.58
N VAL A 303 37.22 -11.59 -15.63
CA VAL A 303 36.26 -12.64 -16.00
C VAL A 303 35.46 -13.12 -14.78
N ASN A 304 34.19 -13.53 -14.99
CA ASN A 304 33.34 -13.99 -13.90
C ASN A 304 33.68 -15.45 -13.52
N LEU A 305 34.47 -15.61 -12.48
CA LEU A 305 34.88 -16.91 -11.92
C LEU A 305 33.75 -17.68 -11.21
N SER A 306 32.55 -17.12 -11.13
CA SER A 306 31.40 -17.76 -10.47
C SER A 306 30.45 -18.48 -11.44
N ILE A 307 30.71 -18.38 -12.74
CA ILE A 307 29.96 -19.11 -13.76
C ILE A 307 30.16 -20.62 -13.55
N GLY A 308 29.07 -21.38 -13.59
CA GLY A 308 29.11 -22.84 -13.40
C GLY A 308 29.38 -23.33 -11.97
N LYS A 309 29.71 -22.44 -11.02
CA LYS A 309 29.80 -22.83 -9.60
C LYS A 309 28.41 -23.21 -9.10
N LYS A 310 28.33 -24.32 -8.35
CA LYS A 310 27.09 -24.77 -7.70
C LYS A 310 26.58 -23.64 -6.80
N ILE A 311 25.46 -23.02 -7.16
CA ILE A 311 24.85 -21.96 -6.36
C ILE A 311 24.48 -22.59 -5.02
N VAL A 312 25.18 -22.19 -3.96
CA VAL A 312 24.83 -22.61 -2.61
C VAL A 312 23.53 -21.88 -2.26
N PRO A 313 22.43 -22.60 -1.97
CA PRO A 313 21.17 -21.95 -1.65
C PRO A 313 21.36 -21.08 -0.41
N GLN A 314 21.07 -19.79 -0.52
CA GLN A 314 21.02 -18.92 0.64
C GLN A 314 19.98 -19.45 1.62
N LYS A 315 20.36 -19.51 2.90
CA LYS A 315 19.43 -19.89 3.98
C LYS A 315 18.18 -19.01 3.87
N LYS A 316 16.98 -19.60 4.06
CA LYS A 316 15.68 -18.89 3.92
C LYS A 316 15.68 -17.52 4.62
N ASN A 317 16.36 -17.42 5.77
CA ASN A 317 16.42 -16.21 6.58
C ASN A 317 17.33 -15.09 6.05
N LYS A 318 18.00 -15.29 4.91
CA LYS A 318 18.86 -14.32 4.23
C LYS A 318 18.38 -14.00 2.82
N LYS A 319 17.25 -14.58 2.40
CA LYS A 319 16.66 -14.26 1.09
C LYS A 319 16.03 -12.87 1.14
N PRO A 320 16.15 -12.07 0.08
CA PRO A 320 15.53 -10.76 0.03
C PRO A 320 14.01 -10.88 0.12
N LEU A 321 13.39 -9.97 0.87
CA LEU A 321 11.94 -9.86 0.95
C LEU A 321 11.40 -9.27 -0.37
N LEU A 322 10.59 -10.05 -1.08
CA LEU A 322 9.95 -9.66 -2.33
C LEU A 322 8.47 -9.36 -2.06
N GLU A 323 8.16 -8.18 -1.51
CA GLU A 323 6.78 -7.67 -1.53
C GLU A 323 6.64 -6.75 -2.74
N GLN A 324 5.60 -6.99 -3.53
CA GLN A 324 5.23 -6.12 -4.63
C GLN A 324 4.02 -5.30 -4.20
N ASP A 325 4.07 -3.99 -4.43
CA ASP A 325 2.89 -3.14 -4.32
C ASP A 325 1.87 -3.57 -5.36
N LYS A 326 0.77 -4.17 -4.89
CA LYS A 326 -0.28 -4.69 -5.76
C LYS A 326 -1.27 -3.56 -6.08
N HIS A 327 -0.92 -2.73 -7.05
CA HIS A 327 -1.82 -1.69 -7.57
C HIS A 327 -2.58 -2.22 -8.79
N ARG A 328 -3.92 -2.28 -8.69
CA ARG A 328 -4.79 -2.57 -9.84
C ARG A 328 -5.32 -1.25 -10.38
N LYS A 329 -5.26 -1.06 -11.70
CA LYS A 329 -5.92 0.09 -12.33
C LYS A 329 -7.42 -0.21 -12.45
N SER A 330 -8.22 0.42 -11.61
CA SER A 330 -9.68 0.37 -11.70
C SER A 330 -10.21 1.03 -12.96
N THR A 331 -11.46 0.70 -13.32
CA THR A 331 -12.16 1.31 -14.46
C THR A 331 -12.22 2.85 -14.32
N ILE A 332 -12.26 3.57 -15.44
CA ILE A 332 -12.27 5.05 -15.44
C ILE A 332 -13.43 5.63 -14.61
N SER A 333 -14.63 5.05 -14.70
CA SER A 333 -15.80 5.48 -13.93
C SER A 333 -15.53 5.38 -12.42
N VAL A 334 -14.97 4.26 -11.94
CA VAL A 334 -14.60 4.09 -10.53
C VAL A 334 -13.57 5.12 -10.11
N ARG A 335 -12.53 5.34 -10.93
CA ARG A 335 -11.49 6.34 -10.62
C ARG A 335 -12.04 7.77 -10.57
N LEU A 336 -13.02 8.12 -11.41
CA LEU A 336 -13.67 9.44 -11.38
C LEU A 336 -14.52 9.63 -10.12
N HIS A 337 -15.29 8.62 -9.72
CA HIS A 337 -16.06 8.67 -8.47
C HIS A 337 -15.13 8.81 -7.26
N LEU A 338 -14.09 7.97 -7.17
CA LEU A 338 -13.09 8.05 -6.08
C LEU A 338 -12.31 9.39 -6.11
N GLN A 339 -11.99 9.94 -7.28
CA GLN A 339 -11.36 11.25 -7.39
C GLN A 339 -12.26 12.37 -6.83
N LYS A 340 -13.56 12.33 -7.13
CA LYS A 340 -14.55 13.27 -6.60
C LYS A 340 -14.65 13.12 -5.08
N PHE A 341 -14.85 11.90 -4.59
CA PHE A 341 -14.90 11.60 -3.16
C PHE A 341 -13.65 12.12 -2.42
N CYS A 342 -12.45 11.84 -2.92
CA CYS A 342 -11.20 12.32 -2.33
C CYS A 342 -11.12 13.86 -2.30
N SER A 343 -11.61 14.52 -3.34
CA SER A 343 -11.65 15.98 -3.40
C SER A 343 -12.63 16.57 -2.38
N ASP A 344 -13.79 15.95 -2.20
CA ASP A 344 -14.80 16.40 -1.24
C ASP A 344 -14.35 16.11 0.19
N TYR A 345 -13.74 14.95 0.45
CA TYR A 345 -13.14 14.62 1.75
C TYR A 345 -12.03 15.61 2.14
N LEU A 346 -11.12 15.97 1.22
CA LEU A 346 -10.10 16.99 1.47
C LEU A 346 -10.69 18.36 1.78
N LYS A 347 -11.76 18.75 1.09
CA LYS A 347 -12.40 20.07 1.26
C LYS A 347 -13.13 20.20 2.59
N PHE A 348 -13.86 19.16 3.00
CA PHE A 348 -14.83 19.28 4.08
C PHE A 348 -14.43 18.55 5.35
N CYS A 349 -13.62 17.49 5.28
CA CYS A 349 -13.52 16.55 6.39
C CYS A 349 -12.08 16.30 6.88
N TYR A 350 -11.10 16.32 5.98
CA TYR A 350 -9.76 15.82 6.21
C TYR A 350 -9.08 16.42 7.46
N ASN A 351 -8.98 17.76 7.54
CA ASN A 351 -8.30 18.40 8.67
C ASN A 351 -8.99 18.08 10.00
N SER A 352 -10.33 18.13 10.05
CA SER A 352 -11.09 17.82 11.27
C SER A 352 -10.86 16.37 11.72
N MET A 353 -11.02 15.42 10.80
CA MET A 353 -10.83 13.99 11.08
C MET A 353 -9.39 13.68 11.52
N MET A 354 -8.39 14.19 10.80
CA MET A 354 -6.99 13.90 11.11
C MET A 354 -6.55 14.52 12.43
N SER A 355 -7.10 15.69 12.81
CA SER A 355 -6.83 16.34 14.09
C SER A 355 -7.37 15.50 15.25
N TYR A 356 -8.62 15.04 15.11
CA TYR A 356 -9.26 14.16 16.09
C TYR A 356 -8.49 12.84 16.24
N VAL A 357 -8.20 12.16 15.12
CA VAL A 357 -7.53 10.85 15.13
C VAL A 357 -6.12 10.96 15.73
N ARG A 358 -5.35 11.99 15.36
CA ARG A 358 -4.02 12.24 15.95
C ARG A 358 -4.12 12.46 17.47
N GLY A 359 -5.05 13.29 17.91
CA GLY A 359 -5.28 13.55 19.34
C GLY A 359 -5.78 12.32 20.11
N ALA A 360 -6.53 11.42 19.47
CA ALA A 360 -6.96 10.15 20.06
C ALA A 360 -5.80 9.15 20.16
N LEU A 361 -4.95 9.06 19.13
CA LEU A 361 -3.75 8.23 19.12
C LEU A 361 -2.74 8.66 20.19
N GLN A 362 -2.50 9.97 20.34
CA GLN A 362 -1.61 10.52 21.37
C GLN A 362 -2.11 10.25 22.80
N ARG A 363 -3.42 10.15 22.99
CA ARG A 363 -4.04 9.80 24.28
C ARG A 363 -4.17 8.29 24.51
N HIS A 364 -3.61 7.46 23.62
CA HIS A 364 -3.72 6.00 23.66
C HIS A 364 -5.17 5.49 23.74
N MET A 365 -6.10 6.21 23.10
CA MET A 365 -7.52 5.82 23.04
C MET A 365 -7.83 4.86 21.87
N ALA A 366 -6.84 4.60 21.01
CA ALA A 366 -6.98 3.76 19.83
C ALA A 366 -6.66 2.28 20.12
N GLN A 367 -7.12 1.40 19.24
CA GLN A 367 -6.75 -0.01 19.24
C GLN A 367 -5.34 -0.19 18.68
N ALA A 368 -4.74 -1.35 18.93
CA ALA A 368 -3.45 -1.69 18.35
C ALA A 368 -3.55 -1.69 16.82
N ASN A 369 -2.59 -1.02 16.16
CA ASN A 369 -2.42 -0.92 14.70
C ASN A 369 -3.27 0.16 14.02
N ASP A 370 -4.16 0.85 14.74
CA ASP A 370 -4.98 1.94 14.19
C ASP A 370 -4.11 3.09 13.64
N GLU A 371 -2.90 3.26 14.19
CA GLU A 371 -1.94 4.26 13.74
C GLU A 371 -1.51 4.04 12.28
N THR A 372 -1.58 2.79 11.78
CA THR A 372 -1.20 2.48 10.40
C THR A 372 -2.18 3.09 9.40
N TYR A 373 -3.46 3.17 9.73
CA TYR A 373 -4.46 3.82 8.88
C TYR A 373 -4.30 5.35 8.88
N PHE A 374 -3.90 5.94 10.01
CA PHE A 374 -3.52 7.34 10.07
C PHE A 374 -2.32 7.65 9.16
N LEU A 375 -1.24 6.86 9.28
CA LEU A 375 -0.05 7.02 8.42
C LEU A 375 -0.37 6.83 6.94
N TRP A 376 -1.15 5.79 6.60
CA TRP A 376 -1.57 5.54 5.24
C TRP A 376 -2.40 6.70 4.68
N THR A 377 -3.35 7.22 5.46
CA THR A 377 -4.21 8.36 5.09
C THR A 377 -3.37 9.61 4.87
N CYS A 378 -2.42 9.91 5.76
CA CYS A 378 -1.44 10.98 5.58
C CYS A 378 -0.72 10.84 4.23
N LYS A 379 -0.08 9.70 3.97
CA LYS A 379 0.65 9.43 2.72
C LYS A 379 -0.24 9.61 1.50
N PHE A 380 -1.42 9.00 1.49
CA PHE A 380 -2.29 8.97 0.32
C PHE A 380 -2.84 10.36 -0.01
N PHE A 381 -3.42 11.05 0.98
CA PHE A 381 -4.11 12.32 0.73
C PHE A 381 -3.14 13.50 0.54
N MET A 382 -1.98 13.51 1.19
CA MET A 382 -0.92 14.49 0.85
C MET A 382 -0.47 14.31 -0.60
N GLY A 383 -0.22 13.06 -1.02
CA GLY A 383 0.14 12.76 -2.41
C GLY A 383 -0.97 13.11 -3.40
N PHE A 384 -2.23 12.86 -3.06
CA PHE A 384 -3.36 13.17 -3.93
C PHE A 384 -3.56 14.68 -4.06
N ALA A 385 -3.55 15.41 -2.94
CA ALA A 385 -3.64 16.87 -2.92
C ALA A 385 -2.53 17.49 -3.77
N ARG A 386 -1.30 17.01 -3.64
CA ARG A 386 -0.13 17.45 -4.42
C ARG A 386 -0.30 17.30 -5.94
N LEU A 387 -0.98 16.25 -6.40
CA LEU A 387 -1.08 15.89 -7.81
C LEU A 387 -2.37 16.39 -8.50
N HIS A 388 -3.45 16.56 -7.73
CA HIS A 388 -4.76 16.91 -8.28
C HIS A 388 -4.94 18.43 -8.43
N ASP A 389 -4.96 19.15 -7.31
CA ASP A 389 -5.12 20.60 -7.18
C ASP A 389 -4.54 21.04 -5.82
N PHE A 390 -3.24 21.33 -5.78
CA PHE A 390 -2.52 21.51 -4.53
C PHE A 390 -2.93 22.78 -3.80
N LYS A 391 -3.50 22.61 -2.61
CA LYS A 391 -3.84 23.67 -1.66
C LYS A 391 -3.37 23.25 -0.28
N SER A 392 -2.36 23.93 0.25
CA SER A 392 -1.82 23.68 1.60
C SER A 392 -2.90 23.68 2.67
N ASP A 393 -3.92 24.51 2.51
CA ASP A 393 -4.98 24.73 3.49
C ASP A 393 -5.82 23.46 3.72
N LEU A 394 -5.94 22.62 2.69
CA LEU A 394 -6.72 21.36 2.75
C LEU A 394 -5.99 20.24 3.50
N ILE A 395 -4.68 20.38 3.73
CA ILE A 395 -3.83 19.38 4.39
C ILE A 395 -3.02 20.00 5.54
N SER A 396 -3.46 21.13 6.08
CA SER A 396 -2.74 21.88 7.11
C SER A 396 -2.60 21.13 8.43
N GLU A 397 -3.52 20.22 8.74
CA GLU A 397 -3.45 19.37 9.93
C GLU A 397 -2.33 18.32 9.82
N THR A 398 -2.03 17.83 8.61
CA THR A 398 -0.97 16.84 8.40
C THR A 398 0.36 17.47 8.00
N LEU A 399 0.32 18.65 7.39
CA LEU A 399 1.49 19.39 6.93
C LEU A 399 1.93 20.43 7.99
N ASN A 400 2.17 19.98 9.22
CA ASN A 400 2.69 20.83 10.29
C ASN A 400 3.75 20.10 11.13
N MET A 401 4.43 20.86 12.00
CA MET A 401 5.53 20.34 12.82
C MET A 401 5.07 19.25 13.80
N ALA A 402 3.89 19.41 14.42
CA ALA A 402 3.40 18.44 15.41
C ALA A 402 3.12 17.07 14.77
N THR A 403 2.56 17.06 13.57
CA THR A 403 2.33 15.82 12.81
C THR A 403 3.65 15.23 12.30
N TYR A 404 4.61 16.05 11.87
CA TYR A 404 5.94 15.57 11.50
C TYR A 404 6.63 14.85 12.66
N GLN A 405 6.65 15.48 13.84
CA GLN A 405 7.22 14.89 15.06
C GLN A 405 6.50 13.59 15.43
N PHE A 406 5.17 13.57 15.40
CA PHE A 406 4.40 12.35 15.67
C PHE A 406 4.78 11.20 14.72
N ILE A 407 4.88 11.46 13.41
CA ILE A 407 5.27 10.43 12.43
C ILE A 407 6.71 9.96 12.67
N TYR A 408 7.61 10.90 13.01
CA TYR A 408 8.99 10.58 13.37
C TYR A 408 9.07 9.66 14.59
N ASP A 409 8.34 9.98 15.66
CA ASP A 409 8.31 9.18 16.90
C ASP A 409 7.78 7.77 16.62
N GLN A 410 6.73 7.63 15.80
CA GLN A 410 6.24 6.32 15.36
C GLN A 410 7.32 5.55 14.57
N ALA A 411 8.01 6.22 13.65
CA ALA A 411 9.06 5.59 12.85
C ALA A 411 10.24 5.11 13.72
N MET A 412 10.65 5.91 14.70
CA MET A 412 11.67 5.52 15.68
C MET A 412 11.20 4.34 16.53
N GLY A 413 9.96 4.35 17.02
CA GLY A 413 9.39 3.24 17.77
C GLY A 413 9.39 1.92 16.99
N TYR A 414 9.03 1.94 15.70
CA TYR A 414 9.09 0.75 14.85
C TYR A 414 10.51 0.27 14.60
N ARG A 415 11.46 1.20 14.37
CA ARG A 415 12.88 0.87 14.21
C ARG A 415 13.42 0.17 15.46
N ASP A 416 13.16 0.73 16.64
CA ASP A 416 13.68 0.19 17.90
C ASP A 416 13.06 -1.17 18.21
N ALA A 417 11.75 -1.34 17.94
CA ALA A 417 11.08 -2.63 18.05
C ALA A 417 11.66 -3.68 17.08
N MET A 418 12.09 -3.30 15.88
CA MET A 418 12.79 -4.21 14.96
C MET A 418 14.17 -4.61 15.48
N GLN A 419 14.89 -3.69 16.12
CA GLN A 419 16.26 -3.94 16.63
C GLN A 419 16.28 -4.76 17.91
N ALA A 420 15.25 -4.64 18.75
CA ALA A 420 15.07 -5.47 19.94
C ALA A 420 14.94 -6.96 19.56
N ASP A 421 14.23 -7.25 18.46
CA ASP A 421 13.97 -8.59 17.97
C ASP A 421 15.11 -9.16 17.09
N ARG A 422 16.31 -9.31 17.68
CA ARG A 422 17.49 -9.86 16.99
C ARG A 422 17.33 -11.32 16.52
N LYS A 423 16.30 -12.03 17.00
CA LYS A 423 16.05 -13.44 16.69
C LYS A 423 14.89 -13.53 15.69
N GLY A 424 15.19 -13.81 14.41
CA GLY A 424 14.21 -14.51 13.56
C GLY A 424 14.11 -14.14 12.08
N GLY A 425 14.78 -13.11 11.57
CA GLY A 425 14.75 -12.80 10.11
C GLY A 425 13.31 -12.78 9.52
N PRO A 426 13.09 -13.24 8.28
CA PRO A 426 11.77 -13.32 7.64
C PRO A 426 10.76 -14.26 8.35
N SER A 427 11.21 -15.07 9.31
CA SER A 427 10.33 -15.96 10.09
C SER A 427 9.74 -15.31 11.34
N ASN A 428 10.26 -14.14 11.75
CA ASN A 428 9.65 -13.34 12.81
C ASN A 428 8.61 -12.39 12.21
N GLN A 429 7.34 -12.74 12.40
CA GLN A 429 6.20 -11.95 11.91
C GLN A 429 6.14 -10.57 12.54
N GLN A 430 6.49 -10.43 13.82
CA GLN A 430 6.48 -9.13 14.49
C GLN A 430 7.51 -8.19 13.86
N THR A 431 8.71 -8.68 13.58
CA THR A 431 9.73 -7.93 12.84
C THR A 431 9.24 -7.54 11.44
N MET A 432 8.53 -8.44 10.74
CA MET A 432 7.97 -8.13 9.41
C MET A 432 6.89 -7.04 9.49
N GLN A 433 5.99 -7.13 10.46
CA GLN A 433 4.96 -6.12 10.67
C GLN A 433 5.58 -4.77 10.99
N ASN A 434 6.53 -4.70 11.93
CA ASN A 434 7.23 -3.46 12.27
C ASN A 434 8.01 -2.91 11.07
N SER A 435 8.60 -3.77 10.23
CA SER A 435 9.26 -3.37 8.99
C SER A 435 8.30 -2.70 8.00
N ARG A 436 7.11 -3.29 7.79
CA ARG A 436 6.06 -2.69 6.94
C ARG A 436 5.54 -1.36 7.51
N ARG A 437 5.37 -1.26 8.83
CA ARG A 437 4.94 -0.02 9.50
C ARG A 437 6.02 1.07 9.38
N LEU A 438 7.28 0.72 9.57
CA LEU A 438 8.41 1.62 9.34
C LEU A 438 8.45 2.09 7.89
N ALA A 439 8.26 1.19 6.91
CA ALA A 439 8.17 1.52 5.50
C ALA A 439 7.09 2.57 5.21
N LEU A 440 5.92 2.38 5.83
CA LEU A 440 4.77 3.27 5.70
C LEU A 440 5.06 4.65 6.33
N ALA A 441 5.63 4.68 7.53
CA ALA A 441 6.01 5.92 8.20
C ALA A 441 7.04 6.72 7.40
N VAL A 442 8.11 6.06 6.92
CA VAL A 442 9.15 6.68 6.08
C VAL A 442 8.57 7.17 4.75
N SER A 443 7.69 6.39 4.12
CA SER A 443 6.98 6.83 2.91
C SER A 443 6.13 8.08 3.17
N THR A 444 5.52 8.18 4.35
CA THR A 444 4.71 9.33 4.76
C THR A 444 5.58 10.56 4.96
N LEU A 445 6.73 10.42 5.64
CA LEU A 445 7.73 11.49 5.78
C LEU A 445 8.27 11.96 4.43
N ARG A 446 8.53 11.03 3.50
CA ARG A 446 8.92 11.39 2.13
C ARG A 446 7.85 12.22 1.45
N GLU A 447 6.58 11.82 1.56
CA GLU A 447 5.47 12.55 0.94
C GLU A 447 5.30 13.95 1.56
N PHE A 448 5.41 14.05 2.89
CA PHE A 448 5.45 15.33 3.61
C PHE A 448 6.54 16.25 3.06
N LEU A 449 7.79 15.77 2.99
CA LEU A 449 8.92 16.55 2.47
C LEU A 449 8.75 16.91 0.99
N THR A 450 8.11 16.06 0.20
CA THR A 450 7.79 16.34 -1.20
C THR A 450 6.76 17.46 -1.33
N CYS A 451 5.78 17.54 -0.42
CA CYS A 451 4.84 18.65 -0.35
C CYS A 451 5.53 19.97 0.06
N VAL A 452 6.40 19.93 1.07
CA VAL A 452 7.21 21.10 1.48
C VAL A 452 8.11 21.58 0.33
N GLN A 453 8.73 20.65 -0.39
CA GLN A 453 9.54 20.97 -1.58
C GLN A 453 8.71 21.58 -2.71
N LEU A 454 7.44 21.19 -2.88
CA LEU A 454 6.56 21.81 -3.86
C LEU A 454 6.27 23.27 -3.48
N MET A 455 5.99 23.54 -2.21
CA MET A 455 5.71 24.89 -1.69
C MET A 455 6.92 25.82 -1.81
N SER A 456 8.13 25.32 -1.56
CA SER A 456 9.36 26.14 -1.62
C SER A 456 9.79 26.50 -3.04
N LYS A 457 9.34 25.76 -4.06
CA LYS A 457 9.65 26.04 -5.47
C LYS A 457 9.02 27.32 -6.00
N TYR A 458 8.03 27.88 -5.31
CA TYR A 458 7.42 29.13 -5.74
C TYR A 458 8.44 30.28 -5.71
N GLN A 459 8.53 31.00 -6.83
CA GLN A 459 9.42 32.14 -6.96
C GLN A 459 8.59 33.35 -7.35
N LYS A 460 8.59 34.37 -6.48
CA LYS A 460 7.89 35.62 -6.72
C LYS A 460 8.48 36.29 -7.99
N PRO A 461 7.66 36.69 -8.98
CA PRO A 461 8.13 37.47 -10.12
C PRO A 461 8.75 38.79 -9.63
N LYS A 462 9.92 39.16 -10.17
CA LYS A 462 10.71 40.32 -9.70
C LYS A 462 9.97 41.66 -9.82
N ASP A 463 9.00 41.76 -10.71
CA ASP A 463 8.30 43.01 -11.05
C ASP A 463 6.92 43.16 -10.37
N MET A 464 6.52 42.23 -9.49
CA MET A 464 5.20 42.24 -8.85
C MET A 464 5.21 42.95 -7.49
N LEU A 465 4.55 44.11 -7.40
CA LEU A 465 4.24 44.78 -6.13
C LEU A 465 3.23 43.95 -5.33
N ALA A 466 3.44 43.84 -4.01
CA ALA A 466 2.61 43.00 -3.14
C ALA A 466 1.13 43.44 -3.05
N SER A 467 0.82 44.71 -3.37
CA SER A 467 -0.55 45.23 -3.35
C SER A 467 -1.38 44.86 -4.58
N GLU A 468 -0.74 44.55 -5.72
CA GLU A 468 -1.40 44.16 -6.99
C GLU A 468 -1.53 42.64 -7.15
N ALA A 469 -1.16 41.87 -6.11
CA ALA A 469 -1.21 40.42 -6.14
C ALA A 469 -2.64 39.89 -5.98
N ASP A 470 -3.06 39.08 -6.96
CA ASP A 470 -4.26 38.24 -6.85
C ASP A 470 -4.23 37.38 -5.58
N GLU A 471 -5.40 36.99 -5.09
CA GLU A 471 -5.58 36.14 -3.89
C GLU A 471 -4.82 34.80 -4.01
N SER A 472 -4.73 34.26 -5.23
CA SER A 472 -3.93 33.09 -5.56
C SER A 472 -2.43 33.31 -5.32
N THR A 473 -1.90 34.46 -5.77
CA THR A 473 -0.48 34.81 -5.60
C THR A 473 -0.13 35.06 -4.14
N LYS A 474 -1.01 35.72 -3.38
CA LYS A 474 -0.85 35.90 -1.92
C LYS A 474 -0.77 34.55 -1.20
N ARG A 475 -1.62 33.59 -1.57
CA ARG A 475 -1.59 32.22 -1.03
C ARG A 475 -0.27 31.52 -1.31
N LEU A 476 0.25 31.62 -2.53
CA LEU A 476 1.54 31.00 -2.90
C LEU A 476 2.72 31.59 -2.14
N ILE A 477 2.70 32.90 -1.84
CA ILE A 477 3.70 33.54 -0.98
C ILE A 477 3.63 32.99 0.44
N LEU A 478 2.44 32.96 1.06
CA LEU A 478 2.24 32.40 2.40
C LEU A 478 2.67 30.93 2.50
N GLN A 479 2.37 30.14 1.47
CA GLN A 479 2.81 28.75 1.38
C GLN A 479 4.33 28.62 1.40
N LYS A 480 5.02 29.49 0.66
CA LYS A 480 6.48 29.51 0.65
C LYS A 480 7.05 29.85 2.03
N ASP A 481 6.59 30.94 2.64
CA ASP A 481 7.08 31.40 3.95
C ASP A 481 6.86 30.32 5.02
N TYR A 482 5.71 29.65 4.97
CA TYR A 482 5.41 28.52 5.84
C TYR A 482 6.34 27.32 5.59
N ALA A 483 6.61 26.98 4.33
CA ALA A 483 7.54 25.91 3.98
C ALA A 483 8.97 26.22 4.44
N GLU A 484 9.43 27.46 4.32
CA GLU A 484 10.75 27.90 4.82
C GLU A 484 10.84 27.75 6.34
N THR A 485 9.77 28.10 7.07
CA THR A 485 9.68 27.89 8.52
C THR A 485 9.74 26.41 8.89
N LEU A 486 8.98 25.55 8.18
CA LEU A 486 9.02 24.10 8.41
C LEU A 486 10.41 23.52 8.09
N MET A 487 11.03 23.93 6.98
CA MET A 487 12.38 23.50 6.61
C MET A 487 13.40 23.89 7.67
N ALA A 488 13.31 25.09 8.24
CA ALA A 488 14.19 25.49 9.33
C ALA A 488 13.99 24.57 10.56
N ASN A 489 12.75 24.36 10.98
CA ASN A 489 12.46 23.52 12.14
C ASN A 489 12.85 22.05 11.97
N ILE A 490 12.79 21.52 10.74
CA ILE A 490 13.11 20.12 10.47
C ILE A 490 14.62 19.95 10.20
N PHE A 491 15.21 20.79 9.36
CA PHE A 491 16.59 20.59 8.91
C PHE A 491 17.65 21.10 9.87
N TYR A 492 17.33 21.94 10.86
CA TYR A 492 18.30 22.35 11.88
C TYR A 492 18.32 21.45 13.12
N MET A 493 17.39 20.51 13.25
CA MET A 493 17.36 19.57 14.37
C MET A 493 18.21 18.33 14.06
N GLU A 494 19.24 18.09 14.87
CA GLU A 494 20.20 16.99 14.69
C GLU A 494 19.52 15.60 14.68
N GLU A 495 18.49 15.43 15.50
CA GLU A 495 17.72 14.19 15.62
C GLU A 495 17.05 13.78 14.30
N TYR A 496 16.58 14.75 13.51
CA TYR A 496 15.95 14.50 12.21
C TYR A 496 16.99 14.34 11.10
N GLN A 497 18.13 15.04 11.19
CA GLN A 497 19.22 14.91 10.21
C GLN A 497 19.83 13.51 10.21
N THR A 498 20.02 12.93 11.40
CA THR A 498 20.66 11.62 11.57
C THR A 498 19.74 10.43 11.27
N PHE A 499 18.43 10.67 11.20
CA PHE A 499 17.41 9.64 11.02
C PHE A 499 17.56 8.83 9.73
N PHE A 500 17.49 9.48 8.56
CA PHE A 500 17.59 8.80 7.27
C PHE A 500 18.95 8.10 7.08
N PRO A 501 20.11 8.72 7.38
CA PRO A 501 21.40 8.03 7.36
C PRO A 501 21.44 6.77 8.23
N THR A 502 20.84 6.83 9.42
CA THR A 502 20.75 5.68 10.33
C THR A 502 19.90 4.56 9.74
N LEU A 503 18.74 4.90 9.14
CA LEU A 503 17.91 3.90 8.45
C LEU A 503 18.64 3.20 7.30
N PHE A 504 19.42 3.94 6.51
CA PHE A 504 20.23 3.34 5.43
C PHE A 504 21.33 2.43 5.97
N LYS A 505 21.97 2.82 7.08
CA LYS A 505 22.99 2.00 7.73
C LYS A 505 22.43 0.69 8.29
N ASP A 506 21.23 0.76 8.86
CA ASP A 506 20.57 -0.38 9.52
C ASP A 506 19.74 -1.25 8.54
N TYR A 507 19.74 -0.90 7.26
CA TYR A 507 18.94 -1.58 6.24
C TYR A 507 19.32 -3.06 6.10
N ASN A 508 18.30 -3.93 6.14
CA ASN A 508 18.45 -5.37 6.03
C ASN A 508 17.46 -5.97 5.02
N GLU A 509 17.98 -6.42 3.87
CA GLU A 509 17.19 -7.00 2.77
C GLU A 509 16.37 -8.24 3.15
N ALA A 510 16.76 -8.96 4.21
CA ALA A 510 16.01 -10.11 4.68
C ALA A 510 14.71 -9.72 5.41
N THR A 511 14.62 -8.49 5.90
CA THR A 511 13.47 -8.02 6.68
C THR A 511 12.79 -6.80 6.09
N GLN A 512 13.49 -6.05 5.23
CA GLN A 512 12.99 -4.84 4.58
C GLN A 512 13.01 -5.03 3.07
N THR A 513 11.97 -4.49 2.43
CA THR A 513 11.82 -4.50 0.97
C THR A 513 12.70 -3.42 0.35
N ARG A 514 13.21 -3.69 -0.85
CA ARG A 514 13.88 -2.67 -1.69
C ARG A 514 12.90 -1.68 -2.33
N VAL A 515 11.62 -2.01 -2.33
CA VAL A 515 10.54 -1.16 -2.82
C VAL A 515 10.11 -0.29 -1.65
N MET A 516 10.74 0.88 -1.50
CA MET A 516 10.27 1.97 -0.65
C MET A 516 10.27 3.27 -1.42
#